data_AF-A0A8I1QAC5-F1
#
_entry.id   AF-A0A8I1QAC5-F1
#
_cell.length_a   1.000
_cell.length_b   1.000
_cell.length_c   1.000
_cell.angle_alpha   90.00
_cell.angle_beta   90.00
_cell.angle_gamma   90.00
#
_symmetry.space_group_name_H-M   'P 1'
#
loop_
_entity.id
_entity.type
_entity.pdbx_description
1 polymer ?
#
loop_
_entity_poly.entity_id
_entity_poly.type
_entity_poly.pdbx_seq_one_letter_code
_entity_poly.pdbx_strand_id
1 'polypeptide(L)'
;MNTTFYQIENEKLINFMEGFSAAIKLKNRAAENGFFIEYVCLSTSIIDALLRIGLVFQYLLKQEKNSFPSKYIFQDEKAKTLSEKAIYIAAKEKGIISESIHNSLLGLYIKRNQVVHRYIISRITTNDVLMIASEYDSLIDQISNQVKKLELEHIQKDTGFCHLVSGPEGEMLEYINESIEKMANKKHANHKIAGKQ
;
A
#
# COMPACT_ATOMS: atom_id res chain seq x y z
N MET A 1 6.21 -30.18 0.55
CA MET A 1 5.27 -29.05 0.77
C MET A 1 4.43 -28.92 -0.51
N ASN A 2 3.10 -28.86 -0.41
CA ASN A 2 2.18 -28.95 -1.55
C ASN A 2 2.23 -27.70 -2.45
N THR A 3 2.47 -27.90 -3.74
CA THR A 3 2.51 -26.89 -4.82
C THR A 3 1.30 -25.95 -4.84
N THR A 4 0.13 -26.44 -4.42
CA THR A 4 -1.13 -25.68 -4.35
C THR A 4 -1.09 -24.54 -3.32
N PHE A 5 -0.34 -24.70 -2.22
CA PHE A 5 -0.26 -23.68 -1.17
C PHE A 5 0.52 -22.45 -1.64
N TYR A 6 1.66 -22.67 -2.32
CA TYR A 6 2.47 -21.60 -2.90
C TYR A 6 1.71 -20.82 -3.99
N GLN A 7 0.90 -21.52 -4.81
CA GLN A 7 0.09 -20.86 -5.84
C GLN A 7 -0.93 -19.88 -5.26
N ILE A 8 -1.61 -20.25 -4.16
CA ILE A 8 -2.62 -19.39 -3.52
C ILE A 8 -1.97 -18.15 -2.85
N GLU A 9 -0.80 -18.33 -2.22
CA GLU A 9 -0.08 -17.20 -1.60
C GLU A 9 0.48 -16.24 -2.67
N ASN A 10 0.96 -16.78 -3.79
CA ASN A 10 1.41 -15.99 -4.94
C ASN A 10 0.27 -15.17 -5.55
N GLU A 11 -0.90 -15.76 -5.75
CA GLU A 11 -2.06 -15.03 -6.28
C GLU A 11 -2.49 -13.88 -5.36
N LYS A 12 -2.47 -14.08 -4.04
CA LYS A 12 -2.77 -13.02 -3.05
C LYS A 12 -1.75 -11.89 -3.10
N LEU A 13 -0.46 -12.23 -3.20
CA LEU A 13 0.61 -11.24 -3.31
C LEU A 13 0.50 -10.44 -4.61
N ILE A 14 0.27 -11.11 -5.74
CA ILE A 14 0.06 -10.50 -7.05
C ILE A 14 -1.11 -9.49 -6.99
N ASN A 15 -2.27 -9.91 -6.48
CA ASN A 15 -3.44 -9.04 -6.35
C ASN A 15 -3.16 -7.81 -5.47
N PHE A 16 -2.40 -7.98 -4.39
CA PHE A 16 -1.99 -6.88 -3.53
C PHE A 16 -1.07 -5.89 -4.26
N MET A 17 -0.06 -6.39 -4.97
CA MET A 17 0.91 -5.57 -5.72
C MET A 17 0.26 -4.82 -6.90
N GLU A 18 -0.65 -5.49 -7.61
CA GLU A 18 -1.49 -4.87 -8.64
C GLU A 18 -2.37 -3.76 -8.05
N GLY A 19 -3.01 -4.03 -6.90
CA GLY A 19 -3.83 -3.06 -6.19
C GLY A 19 -3.04 -1.83 -5.72
N PHE A 20 -1.82 -2.04 -5.24
CA PHE A 20 -0.87 -0.99 -4.85
C PHE A 20 -0.44 -0.13 -6.04
N SER A 21 -0.02 -0.77 -7.13
CA SER A 21 0.41 -0.08 -8.34
C SER A 21 -0.72 0.70 -9.00
N ALA A 22 -1.94 0.15 -9.02
CA ALA A 22 -3.12 0.87 -9.46
C ALA A 22 -3.35 2.13 -8.60
N ALA A 23 -3.21 2.03 -7.27
CA ALA A 23 -3.35 3.19 -6.38
C ALA A 23 -2.30 4.29 -6.68
N ILE A 24 -1.06 3.92 -7.01
CA ILE A 24 -0.02 4.87 -7.42
C ILE A 24 -0.42 5.59 -8.71
N LYS A 25 -0.82 4.83 -9.75
CA LYS A 25 -1.28 5.42 -11.03
C LYS A 25 -2.44 6.39 -10.81
N LEU A 26 -3.41 6.00 -9.99
CA LEU A 26 -4.55 6.84 -9.61
C LEU A 26 -4.12 8.10 -8.87
N LYS A 27 -3.18 7.98 -7.91
CA LYS A 27 -2.67 9.12 -7.13
C LYS A 27 -2.03 10.15 -8.06
N ASN A 28 -1.22 9.69 -9.02
CA ASN A 28 -0.55 10.57 -9.98
C ASN A 28 -1.56 11.29 -10.88
N ARG A 29 -2.55 10.56 -11.41
CA ARG A 29 -3.65 11.18 -12.17
C ARG A 29 -4.41 12.22 -11.33
N ALA A 30 -4.70 11.92 -10.06
CA ALA A 30 -5.36 12.87 -9.17
C ALA A 30 -4.50 14.12 -8.96
N ALA A 31 -3.17 13.99 -8.86
CA ALA A 31 -2.25 15.12 -8.78
C ALA A 31 -2.28 16.00 -10.04
N GLU A 32 -2.18 15.38 -11.22
CA GLU A 32 -2.19 16.06 -12.52
C GLU A 32 -3.48 16.86 -12.76
N ASN A 33 -4.60 16.40 -12.22
CA ASN A 33 -5.91 17.02 -12.40
C ASN A 33 -6.35 17.88 -11.20
N GLY A 34 -5.51 18.04 -10.17
CA GLY A 34 -5.84 18.84 -8.99
C GLY A 34 -6.91 18.24 -8.06
N PHE A 35 -7.13 16.92 -8.12
CA PHE A 35 -8.11 16.20 -7.30
C PHE A 35 -7.54 15.86 -5.92
N PHE A 36 -7.27 16.87 -5.09
CA PHE A 36 -6.54 16.70 -3.84
C PHE A 36 -7.24 15.83 -2.78
N ILE A 37 -8.57 15.75 -2.79
CA ILE A 37 -9.30 14.83 -1.90
C ILE A 37 -9.03 13.38 -2.31
N GLU A 38 -9.11 13.07 -3.60
CA GLU A 38 -8.79 11.75 -4.15
C GLU A 38 -7.32 11.40 -3.89
N TYR A 39 -6.42 12.37 -4.09
CA TYR A 39 -5.00 12.24 -3.77
C TYR A 39 -4.77 11.83 -2.31
N VAL A 40 -5.42 12.51 -1.36
CA VAL A 40 -5.31 12.19 0.08
C VAL A 40 -5.83 10.77 0.36
N CYS A 41 -6.98 10.40 -0.20
CA CYS A 41 -7.54 9.06 -0.03
C CYS A 41 -6.57 7.98 -0.55
N LEU A 42 -6.05 8.13 -1.78
CA LEU A 42 -5.15 7.16 -2.39
C LEU A 42 -3.80 7.09 -1.67
N SER A 43 -3.28 8.24 -1.22
CA SER A 43 -2.05 8.32 -0.43
C SER A 43 -2.14 7.49 0.85
N THR A 44 -3.31 7.46 1.49
CA THR A 44 -3.50 6.65 2.71
C THR A 44 -3.42 5.15 2.42
N SER A 45 -3.99 4.71 1.30
CA SER A 45 -3.91 3.31 0.87
C SER A 45 -2.49 2.91 0.46
N ILE A 46 -1.75 3.81 -0.19
CA ILE A 46 -0.33 3.59 -0.56
C ILE A 46 0.54 3.45 0.69
N ILE A 47 0.35 4.32 1.69
CA ILE A 47 1.07 4.23 2.97
C ILE A 47 0.76 2.91 3.69
N ASP A 48 -0.51 2.54 3.81
CA ASP A 48 -0.89 1.27 4.45
C ASP A 48 -0.26 0.07 3.74
N ALA A 49 -0.26 0.08 2.40
CA ALA A 49 0.37 -0.96 1.60
C ALA A 49 1.89 -1.03 1.80
N LEU A 50 2.59 0.12 1.77
CA LEU A 50 4.03 0.19 2.03
C LEU A 50 4.41 -0.37 3.41
N LEU A 51 3.65 -0.01 4.46
CA LEU A 51 3.90 -0.51 5.81
C LEU A 51 3.64 -2.02 5.90
N ARG A 52 2.62 -2.53 5.22
CA ARG A 52 2.38 -3.97 5.12
C ARG A 52 3.52 -4.70 4.41
N ILE A 53 4.03 -4.16 3.30
CA ILE A 53 5.22 -4.70 2.61
C ILE A 53 6.40 -4.74 3.57
N GLY A 54 6.68 -3.63 4.27
CA GLY A 54 7.75 -3.57 5.27
C GLY A 54 7.58 -4.62 6.39
N LEU A 55 6.35 -4.84 6.86
CA LEU A 55 6.05 -5.88 7.87
C LEU A 55 6.30 -7.29 7.34
N VAL A 56 5.99 -7.56 6.08
CA VAL A 56 6.31 -8.85 5.45
C VAL A 56 7.82 -9.02 5.35
N PHE A 57 8.55 -8.02 4.83
CA PHE A 57 10.02 -8.09 4.75
C PHE A 57 10.67 -8.30 6.12
N GLN A 58 10.26 -7.52 7.12
CA GLN A 58 10.80 -7.67 8.46
C GLN A 58 10.52 -9.04 9.08
N TYR A 59 9.38 -9.65 8.74
CA TYR A 59 9.05 -11.02 9.15
C TYR A 59 9.95 -12.05 8.46
N LEU A 60 10.12 -11.94 7.14
CA LEU A 60 10.94 -12.84 6.34
C LEU A 60 12.42 -12.78 6.75
N LEU A 61 12.95 -11.59 7.09
CA LEU A 61 14.33 -11.44 7.59
C LEU A 61 14.59 -12.13 8.94
N LYS A 62 13.54 -12.39 9.73
CA LYS A 62 13.65 -12.96 11.10
C LYS A 62 13.36 -14.46 11.18
N GLN A 63 12.85 -15.07 10.11
CA GLN A 63 12.43 -16.47 10.12
C GLN A 63 13.42 -17.34 9.37
N GLU A 64 13.76 -18.50 9.95
CA GLU A 64 14.53 -19.56 9.27
C GLU A 64 13.65 -20.41 8.35
N LYS A 65 12.32 -20.24 8.38
CA LYS A 65 11.35 -21.00 7.58
C LYS A 65 10.55 -20.09 6.66
N ASN A 66 10.46 -20.50 5.39
CA ASN A 66 9.69 -19.86 4.31
C ASN A 66 8.17 -19.95 4.53
N SER A 67 7.64 -19.32 5.59
CA SER A 67 6.19 -19.15 5.76
C SER A 67 5.82 -17.72 5.42
N PHE A 68 4.83 -17.51 4.55
CA PHE A 68 4.36 -16.19 4.19
C PHE A 68 3.39 -15.63 5.24
N PRO A 69 3.61 -14.42 5.77
CA PRO A 69 2.72 -13.83 6.77
C PRO A 69 1.46 -13.23 6.10
N SER A 70 0.64 -14.10 5.51
CA SER A 70 -0.52 -13.75 4.67
C SER A 70 -1.49 -12.74 5.28
N LYS A 71 -1.61 -12.68 6.61
CA LYS A 71 -2.44 -11.69 7.35
C LYS A 71 -2.15 -10.22 7.02
N TYR A 72 -0.95 -9.90 6.53
CA TYR A 72 -0.59 -8.54 6.16
C TYR A 72 -1.01 -8.19 4.73
N ILE A 73 -1.14 -9.17 3.84
CA ILE A 73 -1.36 -9.00 2.40
C ILE A 73 -2.79 -9.35 1.99
N PHE A 74 -3.43 -10.26 2.73
CA PHE A 74 -4.81 -10.68 2.49
C PHE A 74 -5.61 -10.73 3.79
N GLN A 75 -6.84 -10.23 3.73
CA GLN A 75 -7.81 -10.32 4.82
C GLN A 75 -9.13 -10.83 4.22
N ASP A 76 -9.58 -11.98 4.71
CA ASP A 76 -10.89 -12.53 4.37
C ASP A 76 -11.99 -11.67 5.00
N GLU A 77 -13.16 -11.58 4.39
CA GLU A 77 -14.32 -10.82 4.90
C GLU A 77 -14.75 -11.26 6.30
N LYS A 78 -14.47 -12.52 6.66
CA LYS A 78 -14.77 -13.09 7.98
C LYS A 78 -13.63 -12.96 8.99
N ALA A 79 -12.44 -12.54 8.56
CA ALA A 79 -11.27 -12.42 9.44
C ALA A 79 -11.27 -11.07 10.17
N LYS A 80 -10.70 -11.04 11.38
CA LYS A 80 -10.54 -9.79 12.14
C LYS A 80 -9.61 -8.85 11.37
N THR A 81 -10.18 -7.78 10.81
CA THR A 81 -9.48 -6.75 10.05
C THR A 81 -8.41 -6.08 10.93
N LEU A 82 -7.16 -6.06 10.46
CA LEU A 82 -6.14 -5.22 11.09
C LEU A 82 -6.44 -3.76 10.75
N SER A 83 -6.69 -2.96 11.80
CA SER A 83 -6.92 -1.54 11.60
C SER A 83 -5.64 -0.84 11.13
N GLU A 84 -5.80 0.25 10.39
CA GLU A 84 -4.70 1.10 9.92
C GLU A 84 -3.77 1.51 11.09
N LYS A 85 -4.35 1.90 12.23
CA LYS A 85 -3.57 2.22 13.45
C LYS A 85 -2.78 1.02 13.97
N ALA A 86 -3.32 -0.19 13.90
CA ALA A 86 -2.60 -1.39 14.30
C ALA A 86 -1.41 -1.67 13.37
N ILE A 87 -1.53 -1.39 12.07
CA ILE A 87 -0.42 -1.47 11.12
C ILE A 87 0.67 -0.44 11.47
N TYR A 88 0.30 0.79 11.82
CA TYR A 88 1.26 1.84 12.20
C TYR A 88 2.06 1.45 13.45
N ILE A 89 1.36 0.96 14.48
CA ILE A 89 1.97 0.48 15.73
C ILE A 89 2.92 -0.68 15.43
N ALA A 90 2.46 -1.69 14.69
CA ALA A 90 3.28 -2.84 14.36
C ALA A 90 4.53 -2.44 13.57
N ALA A 91 4.41 -1.51 12.60
CA ALA A 91 5.55 -1.05 11.81
C ALA A 91 6.62 -0.36 12.68
N LYS A 92 6.19 0.45 13.64
CA LYS A 92 7.07 1.10 14.62
C LYS A 92 7.74 0.08 15.54
N GLU A 93 6.96 -0.81 16.16
CA GLU A 93 7.47 -1.85 17.07
C GLU A 93 8.48 -2.78 16.40
N LYS A 94 8.33 -3.00 15.09
CA LYS A 94 9.23 -3.83 14.29
C LYS A 94 10.43 -3.06 13.74
N GLY A 95 10.55 -1.76 14.01
CA GLY A 95 11.69 -0.93 13.61
C GLY A 95 11.69 -0.50 12.14
N ILE A 96 10.56 -0.66 11.44
CA ILE A 96 10.44 -0.30 10.02
C ILE A 96 10.34 1.22 9.87
N ILE A 97 9.68 1.88 10.82
CA ILE A 97 9.55 3.33 10.88
C ILE A 97 10.01 3.87 12.22
N SER A 98 10.49 5.11 12.22
CA SER A 98 10.88 5.82 13.44
C SER A 98 9.65 6.33 14.21
N GLU A 99 9.86 6.71 15.47
CA GLU A 99 8.86 7.43 16.28
C GLU A 99 8.33 8.68 15.57
N SER A 100 9.21 9.44 14.91
CA SER A 100 8.85 10.66 14.20
C SER A 100 7.90 10.38 13.02
N ILE A 101 8.18 9.35 12.21
CA ILE A 101 7.30 8.92 11.12
C ILE A 101 5.96 8.44 11.68
N HIS A 102 5.97 7.64 12.75
CA HIS A 102 4.76 7.16 13.40
C HIS A 102 3.86 8.30 13.91
N ASN A 103 4.45 9.32 14.56
CA ASN A 103 3.70 10.48 15.03
C ASN A 103 3.12 11.30 13.86
N SER A 104 3.87 11.42 12.76
CA SER A 104 3.41 12.08 11.53
C SER A 104 2.21 11.35 10.92
N LEU A 105 2.24 10.01 10.89
CA LEU A 105 1.11 9.17 10.44
C LEU A 105 -0.15 9.41 11.28
N LEU A 106 -0.01 9.48 12.61
CA LEU A 106 -1.15 9.75 13.50
C LEU A 106 -1.70 11.17 13.32
N GLY A 107 -0.82 12.16 13.06
CA GLY A 107 -1.25 13.52 12.72
C GLY A 107 -2.05 13.57 11.43
N LEU A 108 -1.54 12.92 10.36
CA LEU A 108 -2.23 12.84 9.08
C LEU A 108 -3.54 12.06 9.14
N TYR A 109 -3.62 11.01 9.97
CA TYR A 109 -4.88 10.30 10.23
C TYR A 109 -5.99 11.26 10.68
N ILE A 110 -5.67 12.18 11.59
CA ILE A 110 -6.62 13.17 12.11
C ILE A 110 -6.99 14.18 11.01
N LYS A 111 -5.99 14.67 10.26
CA LYS A 111 -6.19 15.61 9.15
C LYS A 111 -7.04 15.00 8.03
N ARG A 112 -6.81 13.75 7.63
CA ARG A 112 -7.66 13.03 6.66
C ARG A 112 -9.10 12.94 7.14
N ASN A 113 -9.35 12.64 8.41
CA ASN A 113 -10.72 12.61 8.92
C ASN A 113 -11.42 13.97 8.78
N GLN A 114 -10.68 15.07 8.82
CA GLN A 114 -11.22 16.38 8.48
C GLN A 114 -11.51 16.51 6.99
N VAL A 115 -10.57 16.13 6.12
CA VAL A 115 -10.71 16.19 4.65
C VAL A 115 -11.86 15.32 4.14
N VAL A 116 -12.06 14.12 4.69
CA VAL A 116 -12.97 13.10 4.15
C VAL A 116 -14.32 13.11 4.85
N HIS A 117 -14.34 13.16 6.18
CA HIS A 117 -15.57 12.98 6.95
C HIS A 117 -16.18 14.27 7.47
N ARG A 118 -15.34 15.29 7.73
CA ARG A 118 -15.79 16.57 8.27
C ARG A 118 -15.63 17.71 7.28
N TYR A 119 -15.49 17.42 5.99
CA TYR A 119 -15.23 18.43 4.96
C TYR A 119 -16.22 19.59 5.03
N ILE A 120 -17.52 19.26 4.99
CA ILE A 120 -18.64 20.21 4.99
C ILE A 120 -18.74 20.99 6.32
N ILE A 121 -18.49 20.31 7.44
CA ILE A 121 -18.69 20.86 8.79
C ILE A 121 -17.39 21.42 9.41
N SER A 122 -16.35 21.60 8.60
CA SER A 122 -15.08 22.20 9.02
C SER A 122 -14.75 23.40 8.16
N ARG A 123 -13.84 24.26 8.64
CA ARG A 123 -13.37 25.44 7.89
C ARG A 123 -12.21 25.12 6.94
N ILE A 124 -12.07 23.85 6.54
CA ILE A 124 -10.97 23.42 5.69
C ILE A 124 -11.13 24.04 4.30
N THR A 125 -10.06 24.63 3.79
CA THR A 125 -10.01 25.21 2.45
C THR A 125 -9.34 24.26 1.47
N THR A 126 -9.53 24.48 0.17
CA THR A 126 -8.80 23.72 -0.86
C THR A 126 -7.28 23.83 -0.70
N ASN A 127 -6.78 25.00 -0.27
CA ASN A 127 -5.37 25.19 0.02
C ASN A 127 -4.90 24.31 1.19
N ASP A 128 -5.70 24.17 2.24
CA ASP A 128 -5.38 23.26 3.35
C ASP A 128 -5.32 21.80 2.88
N VAL A 129 -6.23 21.38 2.00
CA VAL A 129 -6.20 20.03 1.42
C VAL A 129 -4.93 19.81 0.58
N LEU A 130 -4.50 20.81 -0.20
CA LEU A 130 -3.24 20.75 -0.94
C LEU A 130 -2.02 20.63 0.00
N MET A 131 -2.00 21.37 1.10
CA MET A 131 -0.94 21.26 2.11
C MET A 131 -0.92 19.86 2.73
N ILE A 132 -2.08 19.32 3.07
CA ILE A 132 -2.22 17.95 3.59
C ILE A 132 -1.75 16.91 2.56
N ALA A 133 -2.11 17.09 1.28
CA ALA A 133 -1.64 16.23 0.20
C ALA A 133 -0.11 16.25 0.07
N SER A 134 0.51 17.42 0.21
CA SER A 134 1.97 17.57 0.19
C SER A 134 2.66 16.88 1.38
N GLU A 135 2.06 16.96 2.57
CA GLU A 135 2.53 16.20 3.74
C GLU A 135 2.44 14.69 3.52
N TYR A 136 1.36 14.20 2.91
CA TYR A 136 1.22 12.80 2.52
C TYR A 136 2.29 12.36 1.54
N ASP A 137 2.61 13.17 0.53
CA ASP A 137 3.63 12.86 -0.46
C ASP A 137 5.02 12.70 0.17
N SER A 138 5.40 13.67 1.01
CA SER A 138 6.66 13.60 1.79
C SER A 138 6.73 12.34 2.65
N LEU A 139 5.62 11.93 3.25
CA LEU A 139 5.58 10.75 4.12
C LEU A 139 5.65 9.44 3.33
N ILE A 140 5.03 9.39 2.13
CA ILE A 140 5.17 8.27 1.20
C ILE A 140 6.64 8.07 0.85
N ASP A 141 7.36 9.14 0.48
CA ASP A 141 8.78 9.06 0.14
C ASP A 141 9.63 8.56 1.31
N GLN A 142 9.39 9.08 2.52
CA GLN A 142 10.10 8.64 3.71
C GLN A 142 9.89 7.16 4.01
N ILE A 143 8.65 6.67 3.93
CA ILE A 143 8.32 5.27 4.20
C ILE A 143 8.85 4.37 3.08
N SER A 144 8.67 4.76 1.82
CA SER A 144 9.20 4.05 0.65
C SER A 144 10.71 3.84 0.77
N ASN A 145 11.45 4.86 1.21
CA ASN A 145 12.89 4.74 1.46
C ASN A 145 13.23 3.75 2.59
N GLN A 146 12.42 3.62 3.64
CA GLN A 146 12.66 2.59 4.67
C GLN A 146 12.37 1.18 4.13
N VAL A 147 11.27 1.01 3.40
CA VAL A 147 10.92 -0.28 2.79
C VAL A 147 11.99 -0.71 1.78
N LYS A 148 12.51 0.22 0.98
CA LYS A 148 13.60 -0.02 0.03
C LYS A 148 14.87 -0.52 0.71
N LYS A 149 15.20 -0.03 1.92
CA LYS A 149 16.36 -0.55 2.67
C LYS A 149 16.16 -2.02 3.04
N LEU A 150 14.97 -2.39 3.49
CA LEU A 150 14.63 -3.79 3.80
C LEU A 150 14.67 -4.67 2.55
N GLU A 151 14.20 -4.16 1.42
CA GLU A 151 14.30 -4.86 0.13
C GLU A 151 15.76 -5.08 -0.30
N LEU A 152 16.62 -4.08 -0.14
CA LEU A 152 18.05 -4.21 -0.44
C LEU A 152 18.73 -5.26 0.45
N GLU A 153 18.36 -5.35 1.73
CA GLU A 153 18.85 -6.41 2.62
C GLU A 153 18.40 -7.80 2.15
N HIS A 154 17.18 -7.91 1.64
CA HIS A 154 16.66 -9.14 1.07
C HIS A 154 17.43 -9.58 -0.18
N ILE A 155 17.71 -8.65 -1.09
CA ILE A 155 18.54 -8.90 -2.29
C ILE A 155 19.93 -9.40 -1.89
N GLN A 156 20.57 -8.79 -0.89
CA GLN A 156 21.90 -9.21 -0.42
C GLN A 156 21.91 -10.62 0.19
N LYS A 157 20.81 -11.02 0.82
CA LYS A 157 20.66 -12.32 1.49
C LYS A 157 20.07 -13.40 0.57
N ASP A 158 19.78 -13.05 -0.69
CA ASP A 158 19.05 -13.91 -1.63
C ASP A 158 17.74 -14.45 -1.02
N THR A 159 16.92 -13.52 -0.51
CA THR A 159 15.60 -13.79 0.10
C THR A 159 14.59 -12.73 -0.37
N GLY A 160 13.32 -12.87 -0.02
CA GLY A 160 12.29 -11.85 -0.27
C GLY A 160 11.16 -12.36 -1.16
N PHE A 161 10.45 -11.45 -1.85
CA PHE A 161 9.31 -11.83 -2.70
C PHE A 161 9.72 -12.67 -3.91
N CYS A 162 10.88 -12.41 -4.52
CA CYS A 162 11.39 -13.18 -5.66
C CYS A 162 11.59 -14.67 -5.34
N HIS A 163 11.92 -15.00 -4.08
CA HIS A 163 12.08 -16.39 -3.63
C HIS A 163 10.77 -17.04 -3.20
N LEU A 164 9.71 -16.25 -2.98
CA LEU A 164 8.37 -16.74 -2.67
C LEU A 164 7.60 -17.05 -3.96
N VAL A 165 7.83 -16.27 -5.02
CA VAL A 165 7.21 -16.48 -6.33
C VAL A 165 8.09 -17.37 -7.21
N SER A 166 8.03 -18.68 -6.98
CA SER A 166 8.65 -19.67 -7.87
C SER A 166 7.78 -19.87 -9.12
N GLY A 167 8.15 -19.27 -10.25
CA GLY A 167 7.60 -19.49 -11.58
C GLY A 167 8.71 -19.41 -12.64
N PRO A 168 8.52 -19.96 -13.86
CA PRO A 168 9.58 -19.99 -14.87
C PRO A 168 10.08 -18.56 -15.16
N GLU A 169 11.39 -18.40 -15.12
CA GLU A 169 12.07 -17.11 -15.28
C GLU A 169 11.63 -16.41 -16.57
N GLY A 170 11.10 -15.18 -16.46
CA GLY A 170 10.91 -14.27 -17.60
C GLY A 170 9.48 -13.74 -17.82
N GLU A 171 8.43 -14.50 -17.50
CA GLU A 171 7.03 -14.12 -17.87
C GLU A 171 6.32 -13.21 -16.85
N MET A 172 6.84 -13.12 -15.63
CA MET A 172 6.12 -12.49 -14.51
C MET A 172 6.12 -10.95 -14.56
N LEU A 173 7.18 -10.33 -15.09
CA LEU A 173 7.32 -8.86 -15.16
C LEU A 173 6.36 -8.23 -16.19
N GLU A 174 6.15 -8.88 -17.33
CA GLU A 174 5.14 -8.45 -18.32
C GLU A 174 3.72 -8.67 -17.79
N TYR A 175 3.46 -9.82 -17.14
CA TYR A 175 2.17 -10.10 -16.50
C TYR A 175 1.81 -9.05 -15.44
N ILE A 176 2.77 -8.66 -14.59
CA ILE A 176 2.56 -7.62 -13.59
C ILE A 176 2.21 -6.29 -14.25
N ASN A 177 2.93 -5.85 -15.30
CA ASN A 177 2.63 -4.59 -15.96
C ASN A 177 1.25 -4.56 -16.64
N GLU A 178 0.86 -5.63 -17.33
CA GLU A 178 -0.49 -5.74 -17.92
C GLU A 178 -1.59 -5.77 -16.86
N SER A 179 -1.38 -6.51 -15.77
CA SER A 179 -2.38 -6.63 -14.73
C SER A 179 -2.54 -5.35 -13.92
N ILE A 180 -1.49 -4.54 -13.77
CA ILE A 180 -1.58 -3.19 -13.18
C ILE A 180 -2.53 -2.30 -14.00
N GLU A 181 -2.46 -2.33 -15.33
CA GLU A 181 -3.38 -1.58 -16.19
C GLU A 181 -4.81 -2.13 -16.11
N LYS A 182 -4.97 -3.45 -16.15
CA LYS A 182 -6.29 -4.09 -16.00
C LYS A 182 -6.94 -3.75 -14.65
N MET A 183 -6.19 -3.73 -13.55
CA MET A 183 -6.69 -3.37 -12.22
C MET A 183 -7.02 -1.88 -12.08
N ALA A 184 -6.17 -0.99 -12.60
CA ALA A 184 -6.48 0.44 -12.64
C ALA A 184 -7.77 0.69 -13.44
N ASN A 185 -7.92 0.03 -14.59
CA ASN A 185 -9.12 0.10 -15.41
C ASN A 185 -10.34 -0.53 -14.73
N LYS A 186 -10.20 -1.67 -14.04
CA LYS A 186 -11.31 -2.33 -13.31
C LYS A 186 -11.80 -1.49 -12.12
N LYS A 187 -10.90 -0.82 -11.39
CA LYS A 187 -11.29 0.15 -10.34
C LYS A 187 -11.97 1.40 -10.91
N HIS A 188 -11.73 1.72 -12.18
CA HIS A 188 -12.38 2.80 -12.92
C HIS A 188 -13.60 2.38 -13.76
N ALA A 189 -13.85 1.08 -13.95
CA ALA A 189 -14.86 0.56 -14.86
C ALA A 189 -16.26 0.69 -14.27
N ASN A 190 -16.71 1.93 -14.14
CA ASN A 190 -18.11 2.32 -14.12
C ASN A 190 -18.26 3.68 -14.83
N HIS A 191 -17.90 3.71 -16.12
CA HIS A 191 -18.28 4.80 -17.03
C HIS A 191 -19.80 5.00 -17.15
N LYS A 192 -20.63 4.14 -16.56
CA LYS A 192 -22.09 4.29 -16.52
C LYS A 192 -22.63 5.20 -15.41
N ILE A 193 -21.81 5.63 -14.44
CA ILE A 193 -22.30 6.47 -13.33
C ILE A 193 -22.06 7.96 -13.59
N ALA A 194 -21.10 8.33 -14.46
CA ALA A 194 -20.79 9.73 -14.79
C ALA A 194 -21.62 10.31 -15.94
N GLY A 195 -22.82 9.76 -16.20
CA GLY A 195 -23.69 10.18 -17.30
C GLY A 195 -25.15 9.99 -16.95
N LYS A 196 -25.64 10.74 -15.97
CA LYS A 196 -27.07 11.11 -15.77
C LYS A 196 -27.17 12.06 -14.58
N GLN A 197 -26.86 13.33 -14.82
CA GLN A 197 -27.59 14.46 -14.24
C GLN A 197 -27.75 15.50 -15.34
#